data_AF-A0A1P6BM11-F1
#
_entry.id   AF-A0A1P6BM11-F1
#
_cell.length_a   1.000
_cell.length_b   1.000
_cell.length_c   1.000
_cell.angle_alpha   90.00
_cell.angle_beta   90.00
_cell.angle_gamma   90.00
#
_symmetry.space_group_name_H-M   'P 1'
#
loop_
_entity.id
_entity.type
_entity.pdbx_description
1 polymer ?
#
loop_
_entity_poly.entity_id
_entity_poly.type
_entity_poly.pdbx_seq_one_letter_code
_entity_poly.pdbx_strand_id
1 'polypeptide(L)'
;MIKEKFDVSCVYNTATQELMRSIRANLDSLLNEHKQELHSMNLAVAHSLGRYKVKFNPEKIDTMIVQAVSLLDDLDKEINNYVMRCREWYGWHFPELSKIIQEHQTYIKTVKTMGMRSNATNCDLSDILPPELEARVKQEAEISMGTDISESDTLHIKGLCEQIIELTNYRSELADYLKNRMMVLAPNLTILLGELVGARLISHAGSLVSLAKYPASTVQILGAEKALFRALKTKRDTPKYGLIYHAHLIGQANIKIKGKVARKLAAKVSLATRIDALADESLGTEPGEKSRAYIETFIRMEQERGPKRITGKPTQHDSYTYKSTTSRYDSSADATVKSSKKRKFSEGSDGGTDKGSDTINETGNEQNKDGPPHKKYKKKKIKEEADDRSY
;
A
#
# COMPACT_ATOMS: atom_id res chain seq x y z
N MET A 1 12.30 42.51 -33.67
CA MET A 1 11.12 43.23 -33.13
C MET A 1 11.08 44.72 -33.47
N ILE A 2 11.95 45.61 -32.96
CA ILE A 2 11.82 47.07 -33.24
C ILE A 2 12.19 47.41 -34.70
N LYS A 3 13.32 46.89 -35.19
CA LYS A 3 13.76 47.04 -36.59
C LYS A 3 12.74 46.50 -37.60
N GLU A 4 12.10 45.37 -37.29
CA GLU A 4 11.08 44.74 -38.14
C GLU A 4 9.73 45.47 -38.11
N LYS A 5 9.38 46.11 -36.99
CA LYS A 5 8.09 46.82 -36.86
C LYS A 5 8.11 48.23 -37.42
N PHE A 6 9.26 48.90 -37.42
CA PHE A 6 9.37 50.32 -37.76
C PHE A 6 10.34 50.63 -38.91
N ASP A 7 10.99 49.61 -39.48
CA ASP A 7 11.96 49.74 -40.57
C ASP A 7 13.13 50.72 -40.29
N VAL A 8 13.44 50.95 -39.01
CA VAL A 8 14.54 51.79 -38.56
C VAL A 8 15.77 50.94 -38.24
N SER A 9 16.93 51.34 -38.76
CA SER A 9 18.22 50.70 -38.45
C SER A 9 18.69 51.03 -37.04
N CYS A 10 18.37 50.17 -36.07
CA CYS A 10 18.93 50.25 -34.71
C CYS A 10 20.41 49.81 -34.69
N VAL A 11 21.30 50.64 -34.16
CA VAL A 11 22.72 50.33 -33.95
C VAL A 11 22.93 49.88 -32.52
N TYR A 12 23.66 48.78 -32.32
CA TYR A 12 24.07 48.27 -31.02
C TYR A 12 25.59 48.14 -30.99
N ASN A 13 26.26 49.02 -30.24
CA ASN A 13 27.72 49.06 -30.14
C ASN A 13 28.16 49.24 -28.67
N THR A 14 29.40 48.89 -28.33
CA THR A 14 29.98 49.09 -26.99
C THR A 14 29.92 50.55 -26.55
N ALA A 15 30.17 51.49 -27.46
CA ALA A 15 30.01 52.93 -27.19
C ALA A 15 28.57 53.31 -26.77
N THR A 16 27.54 52.66 -27.34
CA THR A 16 26.14 52.90 -26.94
C THR A 16 25.83 52.33 -25.56
N GLN A 17 26.49 51.24 -25.15
CA GLN A 17 26.36 50.69 -23.80
C GLN A 17 27.03 51.59 -22.76
N GLU A 18 28.22 52.13 -23.07
CA GLU A 18 28.91 53.11 -22.21
C GLU A 18 28.08 54.38 -22.05
N LEU A 19 27.49 54.88 -23.13
CA LEU A 19 26.55 56.00 -23.08
C LEU A 19 25.36 55.70 -22.17
N MET A 20 24.70 54.53 -22.34
CA MET A 20 23.58 54.12 -21.48
C MET A 20 23.98 53.93 -20.01
N ARG A 21 25.22 53.51 -19.75
CA ARG A 21 25.76 53.41 -18.39
C ARG A 21 25.96 54.78 -17.75
N SER A 22 26.50 55.74 -18.50
CA SER A 22 26.66 57.13 -18.05
C SER A 22 25.32 57.81 -17.77
N ILE A 23 24.32 57.56 -18.62
CA ILE A 23 22.94 58.05 -18.42
C ILE A 23 22.33 57.46 -17.15
N ARG A 24 22.51 56.15 -16.89
CA ARG A 24 22.01 55.51 -15.66
C ARG A 24 22.72 56.01 -14.40
N ALA A 25 24.02 56.29 -14.47
CA ALA A 25 24.80 56.81 -13.34
C ALA A 25 24.36 58.24 -12.95
N ASN A 26 24.01 59.07 -13.95
CA ASN A 26 23.54 60.43 -13.75
C ASN A 26 22.00 60.56 -13.74
N LEU A 27 21.28 59.43 -13.65
CA LEU A 27 19.82 59.39 -13.72
C LEU A 27 19.16 60.18 -12.58
N ASP A 28 19.81 60.19 -11.41
CA ASP A 28 19.38 60.96 -10.24
C ASP A 28 19.35 62.47 -10.51
N SER A 29 20.31 62.99 -11.31
CA SER A 29 20.36 64.40 -11.70
C SER A 29 19.32 64.76 -12.76
N LEU A 30 18.83 63.76 -13.53
CA LEU A 30 17.84 63.96 -14.58
C LEU A 30 16.41 64.00 -14.03
N LEU A 31 16.17 63.34 -12.90
CA LEU A 31 14.83 63.07 -12.34
C LEU A 31 14.58 63.73 -10.98
N ASN A 32 15.31 64.79 -10.65
CA ASN A 32 15.40 65.52 -9.37
C ASN A 32 14.18 65.43 -8.42
N GLU A 33 12.94 65.52 -8.90
CA GLU A 33 11.72 65.50 -8.07
C GLU A 33 11.06 64.11 -7.89
N HIS A 34 11.24 63.17 -8.83
CA HIS A 34 10.52 61.88 -8.86
C HIS A 34 11.32 60.68 -8.33
N LYS A 35 12.42 60.92 -7.60
CA LYS A 35 13.34 59.86 -7.14
C LYS A 35 12.65 58.82 -6.24
N GLN A 36 11.78 59.26 -5.34
CA GLN A 36 11.05 58.36 -4.45
C GLN A 36 10.00 57.53 -5.19
N GLU A 37 9.32 58.13 -6.17
CA GLU A 37 8.32 57.47 -7.02
C GLU A 37 8.96 56.43 -7.96
N LEU A 38 10.15 56.71 -8.49
CA LEU A 38 10.91 55.75 -9.28
C LEU A 38 11.38 54.55 -8.45
N HIS A 39 11.81 54.80 -7.21
CA HIS A 39 12.20 53.72 -6.31
C HIS A 39 11.00 52.84 -5.94
N SER A 40 9.84 53.45 -5.60
CA SER A 40 8.62 52.70 -5.30
C SER A 40 8.10 51.94 -6.51
N MET A 41 8.17 52.52 -7.71
CA MET A 41 7.83 51.85 -8.96
C MET A 41 8.77 50.68 -9.26
N ASN A 42 10.09 50.85 -9.11
CA ASN A 42 11.07 49.78 -9.31
C ASN A 42 10.86 48.63 -8.33
N LEU A 43 10.56 48.95 -7.06
CA LEU A 43 10.22 47.95 -6.05
C LEU A 43 8.91 47.23 -6.40
N ALA A 44 7.88 47.96 -6.84
CA ALA A 44 6.62 47.37 -7.29
C ALA A 44 6.81 46.45 -8.50
N VAL A 45 7.60 46.86 -9.49
CA VAL A 45 7.94 46.04 -10.66
C VAL A 45 8.75 44.81 -10.22
N ALA A 46 9.75 44.96 -9.36
CA ALA A 46 10.53 43.85 -8.83
C ALA A 46 9.67 42.85 -8.05
N HIS A 47 8.75 43.34 -7.22
CA HIS A 47 7.78 42.51 -6.51
C HIS A 47 6.80 41.83 -7.47
N SER A 48 6.32 42.53 -8.51
CA SER A 48 5.41 41.95 -9.50
C SER A 48 6.08 40.84 -10.31
N LEU A 49 7.33 41.05 -10.73
CA LEU A 49 8.14 40.06 -11.43
C LEU A 49 8.49 38.89 -10.52
N GLY A 50 8.85 39.17 -9.26
CA GLY A 50 9.09 38.17 -8.24
C GLY A 50 7.85 37.30 -7.99
N ARG A 51 6.67 37.93 -7.83
CA ARG A 51 5.40 37.22 -7.69
C ARG A 51 5.04 36.43 -8.95
N TYR A 52 5.29 36.95 -10.14
CA TYR A 52 5.05 36.22 -11.39
C TYR A 52 5.88 34.94 -11.45
N LYS A 53 7.17 35.03 -11.13
CA LYS A 53 8.06 33.85 -11.06
C LYS A 53 7.65 32.89 -9.94
N VAL A 54 7.30 33.40 -8.75
CA VAL A 54 6.90 32.57 -7.60
C VAL A 54 5.51 31.96 -7.77
N LYS A 55 4.58 32.61 -8.48
CA LYS A 55 3.28 32.01 -8.84
C LYS A 55 3.47 30.77 -9.73
N PHE A 56 4.56 30.75 -10.49
CA PHE A 56 4.95 29.59 -11.29
C PHE A 56 5.72 28.53 -10.47
N ASN A 57 6.01 28.75 -9.18
CA ASN A 57 6.67 27.72 -8.38
C ASN A 57 5.67 26.63 -7.98
N PRO A 58 5.88 25.38 -8.43
CA PRO A 58 4.98 24.26 -8.14
C PRO A 58 4.95 23.89 -6.64
N GLU A 59 5.99 24.22 -5.86
CA GLU A 59 6.09 23.88 -4.44
C GLU A 59 4.94 24.44 -3.56
N LYS A 60 4.30 25.54 -3.97
CA LYS A 60 3.16 26.10 -3.23
C LYS A 60 1.85 25.37 -3.51
N ILE A 61 1.75 24.61 -4.60
CA ILE A 61 0.56 23.83 -4.93
C ILE A 61 0.48 22.60 -4.01
N ASP A 62 1.63 22.01 -3.69
CA ASP A 62 1.75 20.84 -2.80
C ASP A 62 1.23 21.10 -1.39
N THR A 63 1.47 22.30 -0.84
CA THR A 63 1.07 22.62 0.54
C THR A 63 -0.44 22.57 0.73
N MET A 64 -1.22 22.92 -0.29
CA MET A 64 -2.69 22.81 -0.24
C MET A 64 -3.14 21.35 -0.11
N ILE A 65 -2.46 20.41 -0.78
CA ILE A 65 -2.77 18.98 -0.68
C ILE A 65 -2.43 18.46 0.72
N VAL A 66 -1.28 18.85 1.26
CA VAL A 66 -0.86 18.45 2.62
C VAL A 66 -1.93 18.87 3.64
N GLN A 67 -2.40 20.12 3.57
CA GLN A 67 -3.44 20.62 4.46
C GLN A 67 -4.80 19.94 4.23
N ALA A 68 -5.20 19.70 2.97
CA ALA A 68 -6.46 19.05 2.66
C ALA A 68 -6.52 17.60 3.20
N VAL A 69 -5.42 16.85 3.13
CA VAL A 69 -5.36 15.48 3.67
C VAL A 69 -5.43 15.48 5.19
N SER A 70 -4.68 16.37 5.85
CA SER A 70 -4.74 16.51 7.30
C SER A 70 -6.14 16.86 7.77
N LEU A 71 -6.81 17.80 7.09
CA LEU A 71 -8.20 18.14 7.37
C LEU A 71 -9.14 16.95 7.16
N LEU A 72 -8.95 16.15 6.11
CA LEU A 72 -9.77 14.95 5.86
C LEU A 72 -9.60 13.92 6.99
N ASP A 73 -8.37 13.65 7.43
CA ASP A 73 -8.10 12.71 8.53
C ASP A 73 -8.62 13.24 9.89
N ASP A 74 -8.71 14.56 10.09
CA ASP A 74 -9.28 15.16 11.29
C ASP A 74 -10.81 15.17 11.26
N LEU A 75 -11.42 15.48 10.12
CA LEU A 75 -12.87 15.35 9.90
C LEU A 75 -13.35 13.92 10.17
N ASP A 76 -12.60 12.90 9.74
CA ASP A 76 -12.95 11.49 10.02
C ASP A 76 -13.06 11.20 11.52
N LYS A 77 -12.14 11.75 12.34
CA LYS A 77 -12.16 11.57 13.80
C LYS A 77 -13.27 12.38 14.43
N GLU A 78 -13.45 13.63 14.00
CA GLU A 78 -14.46 14.54 14.54
C GLU A 78 -15.88 14.04 14.23
N ILE A 79 -16.15 13.61 13.00
CA ILE A 79 -17.44 13.00 12.61
C ILE A 79 -17.73 11.81 13.52
N ASN A 80 -16.75 10.92 13.74
CA ASN A 80 -16.95 9.78 14.63
C ASN A 80 -17.24 10.21 16.08
N ASN A 81 -16.52 11.19 16.61
CA ASN A 81 -16.76 11.72 17.95
C ASN A 81 -18.15 12.36 18.08
N TYR A 82 -18.58 13.15 17.09
CA TYR A 82 -19.90 13.75 17.07
C TYR A 82 -21.01 12.71 16.94
N VAL A 83 -20.83 11.67 16.13
CA VAL A 83 -21.80 10.56 16.03
C VAL A 83 -21.96 9.87 17.38
N MET A 84 -20.84 9.50 18.04
CA MET A 84 -20.89 8.84 19.34
C MET A 84 -21.56 9.74 20.39
N ARG A 85 -21.25 11.04 20.38
CA ARG A 85 -21.91 12.02 21.25
C ARG A 85 -23.41 12.11 20.97
N CYS A 86 -23.82 12.13 19.70
CA CYS A 86 -25.24 12.15 19.32
C CYS A 86 -25.97 10.87 19.76
N ARG A 87 -25.32 9.71 19.67
CA ARG A 87 -25.87 8.43 20.15
C ARG A 87 -26.08 8.40 21.66
N GLU A 88 -25.13 8.92 22.43
CA GLU A 88 -25.27 9.04 23.88
C GLU A 88 -26.37 10.05 24.26
N TRP A 89 -26.42 11.19 23.58
CA TRP A 89 -27.39 12.24 23.89
C TRP A 89 -28.82 11.80 23.56
N TYR A 90 -29.06 11.25 22.37
CA TYR A 90 -30.37 10.74 21.99
C TYR A 90 -30.70 9.40 22.67
N GLY A 91 -29.69 8.65 23.14
CA GLY A 91 -29.86 7.41 23.88
C GLY A 91 -30.63 7.57 25.20
N TRP A 92 -30.64 8.77 25.80
CA TRP A 92 -31.52 9.09 26.93
C TRP A 92 -33.01 9.03 26.56
N HIS A 93 -33.36 9.51 25.36
CA HIS A 93 -34.74 9.50 24.87
C HIS A 93 -35.13 8.17 24.21
N PHE A 94 -34.23 7.57 23.43
CA PHE A 94 -34.49 6.31 22.74
C PHE A 94 -33.24 5.40 22.69
N PRO A 95 -33.00 4.61 23.76
CA PRO A 95 -31.80 3.79 23.88
C PRO A 95 -31.74 2.62 22.88
N GLU A 96 -32.90 2.04 22.55
CA GLU A 96 -32.98 0.85 21.66
C GLU A 96 -32.61 1.18 20.21
N LEU A 97 -32.79 2.43 19.76
CA LEU A 97 -32.44 2.85 18.41
C LEU A 97 -30.96 2.59 18.07
N SER A 98 -30.08 2.79 19.05
CA SER A 98 -28.63 2.57 18.87
C SER A 98 -28.30 1.10 18.63
N LYS A 99 -29.10 0.18 19.19
CA LYS A 99 -28.92 -1.28 18.99
C LYS A 99 -29.45 -1.74 17.64
N ILE A 100 -30.54 -1.13 17.15
CA ILE A 100 -31.16 -1.48 15.87
C ILE A 100 -30.30 -0.97 14.70
N ILE A 101 -29.90 0.30 14.75
CA ILE A 101 -29.16 0.95 13.65
C ILE A 101 -27.68 1.01 14.01
N GLN A 102 -26.87 0.15 13.39
CA GLN A 102 -25.42 0.15 13.56
C GLN A 102 -24.73 1.21 12.69
N GLU A 103 -25.30 1.51 11.51
CA GLU A 103 -24.69 2.47 10.59
C GLU A 103 -24.86 3.91 11.10
N HIS A 104 -23.76 4.67 11.11
CA HIS A 104 -23.71 6.01 11.69
C HIS A 104 -24.54 7.05 10.91
N GLN A 105 -24.47 7.03 9.57
CA GLN A 105 -25.17 8.00 8.72
C GLN A 105 -26.68 7.81 8.77
N THR A 106 -27.12 6.56 8.62
CA THR A 106 -28.53 6.16 8.72
C THR A 106 -29.11 6.50 10.09
N TYR A 107 -28.35 6.30 11.18
CA TYR A 107 -28.78 6.68 12.53
C TYR A 107 -29.06 8.18 12.64
N ILE A 108 -28.13 9.04 12.20
CA ILE A 108 -28.28 10.49 12.31
C ILE A 108 -29.46 11.00 11.47
N LYS A 109 -29.61 10.47 10.25
CA LYS A 109 -30.75 10.82 9.37
C LYS A 109 -32.08 10.43 10.01
N THR A 110 -32.15 9.27 10.65
CA THR A 110 -33.35 8.80 11.37
C THR A 110 -33.69 9.69 12.57
N VAL A 111 -32.69 10.07 13.37
CA VAL A 111 -32.90 10.98 14.51
C VAL A 111 -33.39 12.35 14.03
N LYS A 112 -32.84 12.86 12.93
CA LYS A 112 -33.27 14.13 12.32
C LYS A 112 -34.75 14.09 11.89
N THR A 113 -35.18 13.03 11.21
CA THR A 113 -36.56 12.91 10.71
C THR A 113 -37.57 12.59 11.81
N MET A 114 -37.26 11.63 12.68
CA MET A 114 -38.15 11.17 13.75
C MET A 114 -38.34 12.23 14.85
N GLY A 115 -37.25 12.84 15.33
CA GLY A 115 -37.29 13.80 16.43
C GLY A 115 -37.73 13.19 17.76
N MET A 116 -39.03 13.17 18.03
CA MET A 116 -39.61 12.59 19.25
C MET A 116 -40.22 11.22 18.98
N ARG A 117 -40.26 10.37 20.00
CA ARG A 117 -40.86 9.03 19.91
C ARG A 117 -42.35 9.04 19.51
N SER A 118 -43.11 10.03 19.97
CA SER A 118 -44.52 10.20 19.60
C SER A 118 -44.74 10.38 18.10
N ASN A 119 -43.77 10.96 17.39
CA ASN A 119 -43.85 11.16 15.95
C ASN A 119 -43.43 9.92 15.15
N ALA A 120 -42.89 8.88 15.79
CA ALA A 120 -42.42 7.68 15.11
C ALA A 120 -43.52 6.96 14.32
N THR A 121 -44.77 6.99 14.79
CA THR A 121 -45.91 6.35 14.12
C THR A 121 -46.28 7.05 12.82
N ASN A 122 -46.09 8.38 12.75
CA ASN A 122 -46.49 9.22 11.62
C ASN A 122 -45.36 9.50 10.63
N CYS A 123 -44.10 9.32 11.04
CA CYS A 123 -42.95 9.55 10.16
C CYS A 123 -42.79 8.43 9.13
N ASP A 124 -42.59 8.83 7.88
CA ASP A 124 -42.13 7.95 6.81
C ASP A 124 -40.60 7.89 6.86
N LEU A 125 -40.05 6.68 7.00
CA LEU A 125 -38.61 6.42 7.03
C LEU A 125 -38.13 5.63 5.80
N SER A 126 -39.00 5.43 4.81
CA SER A 126 -38.74 4.58 3.62
C SER A 126 -37.51 5.01 2.81
N ASP A 127 -37.19 6.31 2.80
CA ASP A 127 -36.05 6.87 2.06
C ASP A 127 -34.69 6.56 2.71
N ILE A 128 -34.69 6.25 4.01
CA ILE A 128 -33.47 6.15 4.82
C ILE A 128 -33.24 4.70 5.25
N LEU A 129 -34.31 3.97 5.59
CA LEU A 129 -34.25 2.63 6.13
C LEU A 129 -34.96 1.61 5.23
N PRO A 130 -34.44 0.38 5.14
CA PRO A 130 -35.21 -0.76 4.65
C PRO A 130 -36.49 -0.96 5.50
N PRO A 131 -37.58 -1.46 4.88
CA PRO A 131 -38.88 -1.58 5.56
C PRO A 131 -38.85 -2.53 6.76
N GLU A 132 -37.94 -3.52 6.77
CA GLU A 132 -37.73 -4.43 7.91
C GLU A 132 -37.22 -3.69 9.16
N LEU A 133 -36.26 -2.78 8.98
CA LEU A 133 -35.70 -2.01 10.09
C LEU A 133 -36.67 -0.91 10.54
N GLU A 134 -37.40 -0.30 9.60
CA GLU A 134 -38.42 0.70 9.92
C GLU A 134 -39.52 0.12 10.82
N ALA A 135 -40.08 -1.04 10.45
CA ALA A 135 -41.10 -1.70 11.26
C ALA A 135 -40.60 -1.99 12.68
N ARG A 136 -39.34 -2.43 12.80
CA ARG A 136 -38.70 -2.67 14.09
C ARG A 136 -38.51 -1.40 14.90
N VAL A 137 -38.09 -0.29 14.26
CA VAL A 137 -37.95 1.01 14.93
C VAL A 137 -39.30 1.51 15.46
N LYS A 138 -40.39 1.33 14.69
CA LYS A 138 -41.76 1.72 15.10
C LYS A 138 -42.26 0.88 16.28
N GLN A 139 -42.09 -0.44 16.24
CA GLN A 139 -42.43 -1.34 17.36
C GLN A 139 -41.65 -1.00 18.63
N GLU A 140 -40.33 -0.80 18.49
CA GLU A 140 -39.46 -0.48 19.62
C GLU A 140 -39.70 0.93 20.15
N ALA A 141 -40.21 1.86 19.33
CA ALA A 141 -40.61 3.18 19.80
C ALA A 141 -41.83 3.12 20.74
N GLU A 142 -42.80 2.23 20.47
CA GLU A 142 -43.98 2.00 21.32
C GLU A 142 -43.62 1.34 22.66
N ILE A 143 -42.66 0.40 22.64
CA ILE A 143 -42.24 -0.39 23.81
C ILE A 143 -41.09 0.31 24.58
N SER A 144 -40.56 1.42 24.04
CA SER A 144 -39.32 2.03 24.52
C SER A 144 -39.39 2.51 25.96
N MET A 145 -38.36 2.15 26.74
CA MET A 145 -38.17 2.60 28.13
C MET A 145 -37.49 3.98 28.26
N GLY A 146 -37.27 4.70 27.16
CA GLY A 146 -36.60 6.00 27.20
C GLY A 146 -37.42 7.09 27.92
N THR A 147 -36.76 8.17 28.33
CA THR A 147 -37.41 9.29 29.03
C THR A 147 -37.90 10.33 28.04
N ASP A 148 -39.04 10.96 28.30
CA ASP A 148 -39.49 12.08 27.46
C ASP A 148 -38.62 13.32 27.66
N ILE A 149 -38.30 13.97 26.53
CA ILE A 149 -37.45 15.17 26.47
C ILE A 149 -38.27 16.37 26.03
N SER A 150 -37.77 17.57 26.34
CA SER A 150 -38.42 18.80 25.92
C SER A 150 -38.27 19.05 24.42
N GLU A 151 -39.17 19.86 23.85
CA GLU A 151 -39.06 20.33 22.46
C GLU A 151 -37.78 21.15 22.22
N SER A 152 -37.36 21.95 23.21
CA SER A 152 -36.09 22.67 23.15
C SER A 152 -34.90 21.74 23.02
N ASP A 153 -34.84 20.66 23.80
CA ASP A 153 -33.73 19.71 23.73
C ASP A 153 -33.71 18.96 22.39
N THR A 154 -34.90 18.59 21.91
CA THR A 154 -35.06 17.94 20.60
C THR A 154 -34.55 18.83 19.45
N LEU A 155 -34.79 20.14 19.53
CA LEU A 155 -34.29 21.09 18.54
C LEU A 155 -32.75 21.14 18.52
N HIS A 156 -32.10 21.13 19.69
CA HIS A 156 -30.63 21.09 19.76
C HIS A 156 -30.05 19.78 19.22
N ILE A 157 -30.69 18.64 19.53
CA ILE A 157 -30.27 17.33 19.00
C ILE A 157 -30.41 17.30 17.47
N LYS A 158 -31.51 17.83 16.93
CA LYS A 158 -31.70 17.96 15.48
C LYS A 158 -30.65 18.88 14.85
N GLY A 159 -30.30 19.99 15.50
CA GLY A 159 -29.24 20.89 15.06
C GLY A 159 -27.88 20.20 14.98
N LEU A 160 -27.53 19.38 15.99
CA LEU A 160 -26.32 18.56 15.94
C LEU A 160 -26.36 17.55 14.79
N CYS A 161 -27.50 16.89 14.56
CA CYS A 161 -27.66 15.95 13.45
C CYS A 161 -27.43 16.62 12.09
N GLU A 162 -27.95 17.83 11.91
CA GLU A 162 -27.76 18.62 10.70
C GLU A 162 -26.29 18.99 10.47
N GLN A 163 -25.59 19.45 11.50
CA GLN A 163 -24.16 19.73 11.44
C GLN A 163 -23.34 18.49 11.05
N ILE A 164 -23.66 17.31 11.58
CA ILE A 164 -22.93 16.08 11.22
C ILE A 164 -23.18 15.70 9.75
N ILE A 165 -24.40 15.86 9.25
CA ILE A 165 -24.72 15.62 7.84
C ILE A 165 -23.94 16.60 6.94
N GLU A 166 -23.92 17.88 7.30
CA GLU A 166 -23.15 18.91 6.58
C GLU A 166 -21.64 18.58 6.56
N LEU A 167 -21.06 18.22 7.71
CA LEU A 167 -19.65 17.79 7.79
C LEU A 167 -19.37 16.55 6.95
N THR A 168 -20.31 15.60 6.88
CA THR A 168 -20.18 14.40 6.04
C THR A 168 -20.20 14.74 4.56
N ASN A 169 -21.08 15.67 4.15
CA ASN A 169 -21.15 16.14 2.76
C ASN A 169 -19.85 16.88 2.41
N TYR A 170 -19.41 17.81 3.27
CA TYR A 170 -18.16 18.54 3.09
C TYR A 170 -16.95 17.61 3.00
N ARG A 171 -16.89 16.56 3.81
CA ARG A 171 -15.85 15.51 3.71
C ARG A 171 -15.84 14.85 2.32
N SER A 172 -17.01 14.60 1.74
CA SER A 172 -17.13 13.98 0.42
C SER A 172 -16.67 14.94 -0.68
N GLU A 173 -17.08 16.22 -0.60
CA GLU A 173 -16.61 17.28 -1.48
C GLU A 173 -15.08 17.48 -1.40
N LEU A 174 -14.52 17.44 -0.19
CA LEU A 174 -13.08 17.55 0.03
C LEU A 174 -12.31 16.36 -0.57
N ALA A 175 -12.88 15.15 -0.51
CA ALA A 175 -12.30 13.96 -1.14
C ALA A 175 -12.28 14.09 -2.68
N ASP A 176 -13.35 14.62 -3.28
CA ASP A 176 -13.43 14.87 -4.72
C ASP A 176 -12.47 15.99 -5.16
N TYR A 177 -12.37 17.07 -4.36
CA TYR A 177 -11.38 18.11 -4.56
C TYR A 177 -9.95 17.54 -4.54
N LEU A 178 -9.64 16.71 -3.54
CA LEU A 178 -8.33 16.06 -3.41
C LEU A 178 -8.03 15.16 -4.60
N LYS A 179 -9.02 14.40 -5.08
CA LYS A 179 -8.89 13.52 -6.25
C LYS A 179 -8.52 14.31 -7.51
N ASN A 180 -9.25 15.37 -7.80
CA ASN A 180 -9.00 16.22 -8.97
C ASN A 180 -7.63 16.89 -8.88
N ARG A 181 -7.27 17.39 -7.70
CA ARG A 181 -5.99 18.08 -7.49
C ARG A 181 -4.79 17.14 -7.57
N MET A 182 -4.92 15.93 -7.02
CA MET A 182 -3.86 14.93 -7.06
C MET A 182 -3.59 14.44 -8.48
N MET A 183 -4.65 14.26 -9.29
CA MET A 183 -4.51 13.85 -10.69
C MET A 183 -3.74 14.88 -11.53
N VAL A 184 -3.92 16.17 -11.23
CA VAL A 184 -3.18 17.27 -11.88
C VAL A 184 -1.73 17.33 -11.38
N LEU A 185 -1.50 17.14 -10.08
CA LEU A 185 -0.16 17.29 -9.51
C LEU A 185 0.75 16.07 -9.76
N ALA A 186 0.27 14.88 -9.44
CA ALA A 186 1.05 13.65 -9.42
C ALA A 186 0.26 12.50 -10.09
N PRO A 187 0.12 12.55 -11.43
CA PRO A 187 -0.67 11.57 -12.17
C PRO A 187 -0.10 10.15 -12.06
N ASN A 188 1.22 9.96 -12.16
CA ASN A 188 1.82 8.64 -12.14
C ASN A 188 1.75 8.01 -10.73
N LEU A 189 1.95 8.83 -9.69
CA LEU A 189 1.78 8.40 -8.30
C LEU A 189 0.33 7.94 -8.03
N THR A 190 -0.65 8.70 -8.53
CA THR A 190 -2.08 8.41 -8.37
C THR A 190 -2.46 7.08 -9.01
N ILE A 191 -2.00 6.82 -10.24
CA ILE A 191 -2.28 5.57 -10.95
C ILE A 191 -1.73 4.35 -10.18
N LEU A 192 -0.60 4.49 -9.49
CA LEU A 192 0.03 3.40 -8.74
C LEU A 192 -0.61 3.14 -7.37
N LEU A 193 -0.89 4.20 -6.59
CA LEU A 193 -1.29 4.06 -5.18
C LEU A 193 -2.74 4.41 -4.89
N GLY A 194 -3.38 5.16 -5.78
CA GLY A 194 -4.64 5.86 -5.51
C GLY A 194 -4.41 7.23 -4.86
N GLU A 195 -5.44 8.07 -4.90
CA GLU A 195 -5.37 9.48 -4.52
C GLU A 195 -5.08 9.65 -3.03
N LEU A 196 -5.83 8.95 -2.17
CA LEU A 196 -5.72 9.08 -0.71
C LEU A 196 -4.35 8.62 -0.17
N VAL A 197 -3.84 7.49 -0.67
CA VAL A 197 -2.55 6.95 -0.20
C VAL A 197 -1.40 7.81 -0.73
N GLY A 198 -1.47 8.27 -1.98
CA GLY A 198 -0.49 9.22 -2.54
C GLY A 198 -0.45 10.52 -1.74
N ALA A 199 -1.61 11.06 -1.39
CA ALA A 199 -1.73 12.29 -0.63
C ALA A 199 -1.15 12.17 0.79
N ARG A 200 -1.39 11.04 1.48
CA ARG A 200 -0.79 10.76 2.79
C ARG A 200 0.73 10.62 2.73
N LEU A 201 1.28 10.04 1.66
CA LEU A 201 2.74 9.97 1.47
C LEU A 201 3.36 11.37 1.28
N ILE A 202 2.71 12.23 0.50
CA ILE A 202 3.16 13.63 0.31
C ILE A 202 3.07 14.39 1.62
N SER A 203 1.97 14.25 2.36
CA SER A 203 1.78 14.90 3.68
C SER A 203 2.89 14.51 4.66
N HIS A 204 3.21 13.21 4.77
CA HIS A 204 4.27 12.75 5.65
C HIS A 204 5.68 13.18 5.20
N ALA A 205 5.90 13.38 3.89
CA ALA A 205 7.16 13.90 3.37
C ALA A 205 7.27 15.44 3.41
N GLY A 206 6.13 16.13 3.57
CA GLY A 206 5.99 17.59 3.59
C GLY A 206 5.81 18.23 2.21
N SER A 207 6.40 17.68 1.15
CA SER A 207 6.22 18.13 -0.24
C SER A 207 6.49 17.01 -1.24
N LEU A 208 6.03 17.17 -2.48
CA LEU A 208 6.26 16.18 -3.53
C LEU A 208 7.75 16.05 -3.87
N VAL A 209 8.46 17.19 -3.91
CA VAL A 209 9.92 17.24 -4.15
C VAL A 209 10.69 16.55 -3.02
N SER A 210 10.26 16.71 -1.76
CA SER A 210 10.85 16.01 -0.61
C SER A 210 10.67 14.50 -0.75
N LEU A 211 9.46 14.05 -1.12
CA LEU A 211 9.16 12.64 -1.37
C LEU A 211 10.02 12.06 -2.50
N ALA A 212 10.26 12.82 -3.57
CA ALA A 212 11.11 12.41 -4.69
C ALA A 212 12.57 12.14 -4.27
N LYS A 213 13.07 12.86 -3.26
CA LYS A 213 14.42 12.67 -2.70
C LYS A 213 14.53 11.41 -1.85
N TYR A 214 13.43 10.89 -1.31
CA TYR A 214 13.47 9.68 -0.49
C TYR A 214 13.84 8.44 -1.34
N PRO A 215 14.66 7.53 -0.78
CA PRO A 215 14.94 6.26 -1.42
C PRO A 215 13.74 5.32 -1.30
N ALA A 216 13.66 4.34 -2.20
CA ALA A 216 12.58 3.37 -2.23
C ALA A 216 12.37 2.61 -0.90
N SER A 217 13.45 2.32 -0.17
CA SER A 217 13.40 1.65 1.14
C SER A 217 12.71 2.50 2.20
N THR A 218 12.92 3.82 2.20
CA THR A 218 12.25 4.75 3.12
C THR A 218 10.78 4.88 2.76
N VAL A 219 10.46 5.03 1.46
CA VAL A 219 9.06 5.13 0.99
C VAL A 219 8.26 3.89 1.41
N GLN A 220 8.86 2.69 1.36
CA GLN A 220 8.24 1.44 1.79
C GLN A 220 7.74 1.44 3.24
N ILE A 221 8.51 2.04 4.15
CA ILE A 221 8.28 2.01 5.60
C ILE A 221 7.77 3.33 6.16
N LEU A 222 7.46 4.30 5.29
CA LEU A 222 6.94 5.61 5.66
C LEU A 222 5.65 5.47 6.49
N GLY A 223 5.56 6.17 7.62
CA GLY A 223 4.47 6.05 8.60
C GLY A 223 4.59 4.89 9.60
N ALA A 224 5.54 3.96 9.43
CA ALA A 224 5.83 2.90 10.41
C ALA A 224 7.11 3.17 11.23
N GLU A 225 7.55 4.43 11.28
CA GLU A 225 8.85 4.85 11.84
C GLU A 225 8.99 4.50 13.32
N LYS A 226 7.94 4.72 14.13
CA LYS A 226 7.96 4.37 15.56
C LYS A 226 8.21 2.87 15.78
N ALA A 227 7.59 2.02 14.97
CA ALA A 227 7.77 0.57 15.06
C ALA A 227 9.16 0.15 14.53
N LEU A 228 9.64 0.79 13.46
CA LEU A 228 10.97 0.59 12.90
C LEU A 228 12.06 0.91 13.92
N PHE A 229 12.02 2.11 14.52
CA PHE A 229 13.03 2.52 15.50
C PHE A 229 12.99 1.67 16.77
N ARG A 230 11.80 1.22 17.19
CA ARG A 230 11.67 0.26 18.31
C ARG A 230 12.31 -1.08 17.97
N ALA A 231 12.08 -1.61 16.77
CA ALA A 231 12.67 -2.87 16.31
C ALA A 231 14.20 -2.78 16.21
N LEU A 232 14.73 -1.68 15.66
CA LEU A 232 16.17 -1.45 15.56
C LEU A 232 16.84 -1.36 16.94
N LYS A 233 16.23 -0.63 17.89
CA LYS A 233 16.74 -0.53 19.27
C LYS A 233 16.75 -1.89 19.98
N THR A 234 15.73 -2.70 19.75
CA THR A 234 15.55 -4.01 20.39
C THR A 234 16.16 -5.18 19.60
N LYS A 235 16.79 -4.90 18.44
CA LYS A 235 17.27 -5.90 17.46
C LYS A 235 16.21 -6.96 17.11
N ARG A 236 14.95 -6.54 17.03
CA ARG A 236 13.81 -7.37 16.60
C ARG A 236 13.53 -7.15 15.11
N ASP A 237 12.64 -7.97 14.57
CA ASP A 237 12.21 -7.87 13.18
C ASP A 237 11.59 -6.50 12.87
N THR A 238 12.04 -5.90 11.77
CA THR A 238 11.56 -4.60 11.30
C THR A 238 10.21 -4.73 10.59
N PRO A 239 9.37 -3.67 10.62
CA PRO A 239 8.11 -3.65 9.88
C PRO A 239 8.36 -3.75 8.37
N LYS A 240 7.51 -4.51 7.67
CA LYS A 240 7.66 -4.77 6.23
C LYS A 240 7.04 -3.69 5.34
N TYR A 241 6.15 -2.87 5.87
CA TYR A 241 5.41 -1.85 5.13
C TYR A 241 4.89 -0.78 6.11
N GLY A 242 4.66 0.43 5.60
CA GLY A 242 3.96 1.51 6.30
C GLY A 242 2.67 1.90 5.59
N LEU A 243 2.53 3.17 5.23
CA LEU A 243 1.33 3.73 4.59
C LEU A 243 0.93 3.03 3.27
N ILE A 244 1.91 2.52 2.52
CA ILE A 244 1.67 1.80 1.25
C ILE A 244 0.80 0.55 1.46
N TYR A 245 0.71 0.01 2.67
CA TYR A 245 -0.11 -1.17 2.95
C TYR A 245 -1.59 -1.00 2.54
N HIS A 246 -2.12 0.22 2.64
CA HIS A 246 -3.49 0.54 2.27
C HIS A 246 -3.70 0.74 0.77
N ALA A 247 -2.65 0.64 -0.04
CA ALA A 247 -2.76 0.73 -1.48
C ALA A 247 -3.48 -0.50 -2.06
N HIS A 248 -4.32 -0.26 -3.07
CA HIS A 248 -5.14 -1.29 -3.70
C HIS A 248 -4.33 -2.49 -4.22
N LEU A 249 -3.19 -2.23 -4.87
CA LEU A 249 -2.30 -3.27 -5.41
C LEU A 249 -1.75 -4.23 -4.33
N ILE A 250 -1.50 -3.75 -3.11
CA ILE A 250 -1.07 -4.61 -2.00
C ILE A 250 -2.26 -5.36 -1.39
N GLY A 251 -3.44 -4.72 -1.35
CA GLY A 251 -4.68 -5.32 -0.87
C GLY A 251 -5.06 -6.60 -1.61
N GLN A 252 -4.86 -6.62 -2.94
CA GLN A 252 -5.12 -7.79 -3.79
C GLN A 252 -4.14 -8.96 -3.58
N ALA A 253 -2.95 -8.70 -3.04
CA ALA A 253 -1.91 -9.72 -2.90
C ALA A 253 -2.14 -10.61 -1.67
N ASN A 254 -1.83 -11.90 -1.79
CA ASN A 254 -1.87 -12.84 -0.65
C ASN A 254 -0.83 -12.44 0.41
N ILE A 255 -1.12 -12.68 1.69
CA ILE A 255 -0.34 -12.30 2.88
C ILE A 255 1.15 -12.67 2.74
N LYS A 256 1.45 -13.86 2.18
CA LYS A 256 2.84 -14.33 1.97
C LYS A 256 3.63 -13.47 0.97
N ILE A 257 2.96 -12.90 -0.02
CA ILE A 257 3.56 -12.18 -1.15
C ILE A 257 3.53 -10.67 -0.90
N LYS A 258 2.66 -10.15 -0.01
CA LYS A 258 2.52 -8.71 0.32
C LYS A 258 3.87 -8.01 0.56
N GLY A 259 4.78 -8.61 1.31
CA GLY A 259 6.10 -8.01 1.55
C GLY A 259 7.05 -7.97 0.33
N LYS A 260 6.87 -8.86 -0.65
CA LYS A 260 7.59 -8.79 -1.93
C LYS A 260 6.99 -7.71 -2.82
N VAL A 261 5.65 -7.64 -2.89
CA VAL A 261 4.92 -6.62 -3.66
C VAL A 261 5.22 -5.23 -3.11
N ALA A 262 5.20 -5.04 -1.79
CA ALA A 262 5.48 -3.75 -1.14
C ALA A 262 6.85 -3.18 -1.54
N ARG A 263 7.90 -4.02 -1.58
CA ARG A 263 9.24 -3.60 -2.03
C ARG A 263 9.26 -3.16 -3.49
N LYS A 264 8.62 -3.94 -4.37
CA LYS A 264 8.55 -3.61 -5.80
C LYS A 264 7.73 -2.35 -6.05
N LEU A 265 6.60 -2.22 -5.36
CA LEU A 265 5.73 -1.06 -5.44
C LEU A 265 6.45 0.18 -4.94
N ALA A 266 7.11 0.15 -3.78
CA ALA A 266 7.87 1.29 -3.28
C ALA A 266 8.98 1.75 -4.23
N ALA A 267 9.66 0.82 -4.92
CA ALA A 267 10.64 1.15 -5.94
C ALA A 267 10.02 1.86 -7.15
N LYS A 268 8.86 1.40 -7.63
CA LYS A 268 8.14 2.03 -8.74
C LYS A 268 7.50 3.36 -8.34
N VAL A 269 7.00 3.46 -7.11
CA VAL A 269 6.48 4.70 -6.53
C VAL A 269 7.55 5.76 -6.46
N SER A 270 8.73 5.45 -5.92
CA SER A 270 9.86 6.40 -5.85
C SER A 270 10.27 6.90 -7.24
N LEU A 271 10.23 6.02 -8.25
CA LEU A 271 10.50 6.40 -9.65
C LEU A 271 9.37 7.29 -10.23
N ALA A 272 8.11 6.93 -10.00
CA ALA A 272 6.96 7.71 -10.45
C ALA A 272 6.93 9.11 -9.80
N THR A 273 7.18 9.21 -8.49
CA THR A 273 7.27 10.50 -7.79
C THR A 273 8.37 11.38 -8.35
N ARG A 274 9.52 10.81 -8.74
CA ARG A 274 10.61 11.59 -9.36
C ARG A 274 10.24 12.09 -10.75
N ILE A 275 9.49 11.29 -11.52
CA ILE A 275 8.97 11.73 -12.81
C ILE A 275 7.97 12.87 -12.58
N ASP A 276 6.99 12.67 -11.69
CA ASP A 276 5.97 13.69 -11.38
C ASP A 276 6.57 14.99 -10.82
N ALA A 277 7.66 14.91 -10.05
CA ALA A 277 8.28 16.09 -9.42
C ALA A 277 9.33 16.81 -10.28
N LEU A 278 10.04 16.11 -11.16
CA LEU A 278 11.24 16.62 -11.84
C LEU A 278 11.19 16.54 -13.37
N ALA A 279 10.35 15.68 -13.95
CA ALA A 279 10.28 15.53 -15.40
C ALA A 279 9.39 16.62 -16.01
N ASP A 280 9.75 17.07 -17.21
CA ASP A 280 8.87 17.90 -18.02
C ASP A 280 7.61 17.12 -18.43
N GLU A 281 6.49 17.83 -18.58
CA GLU A 281 5.15 17.28 -18.91
C GLU A 281 5.12 16.32 -20.11
N SER A 282 6.17 16.31 -20.93
CA SER A 282 6.39 15.43 -22.09
C SER A 282 6.23 13.93 -21.82
N LEU A 283 6.49 13.42 -20.61
CA LEU A 283 6.40 11.97 -20.32
C LEU A 283 4.96 11.49 -20.01
N GLY A 284 4.03 12.41 -19.70
CA GLY A 284 2.63 12.07 -19.43
C GLY A 284 2.42 10.98 -18.37
N THR A 285 1.35 10.19 -18.54
CA THR A 285 0.90 9.12 -17.61
C THR A 285 1.43 7.72 -17.96
N GLU A 286 2.08 7.59 -19.12
CA GLU A 286 2.61 6.34 -19.67
C GLU A 286 3.54 5.56 -18.69
N PRO A 287 4.47 6.20 -17.95
CA PRO A 287 5.35 5.48 -17.02
C PRO A 287 4.60 4.86 -15.84
N GLY A 288 3.55 5.54 -15.36
CA GLY A 288 2.69 5.06 -14.27
C GLY A 288 1.92 3.80 -14.68
N GLU A 289 1.32 3.80 -15.86
CA GLU A 289 0.57 2.66 -16.40
C GLU A 289 1.47 1.43 -16.64
N LYS A 290 2.63 1.64 -17.27
CA LYS A 290 3.63 0.56 -17.48
C LYS A 290 4.11 -0.02 -16.15
N SER A 291 4.33 0.84 -15.15
CA SER A 291 4.73 0.40 -13.82
C SER A 291 3.63 -0.37 -13.10
N ARG A 292 2.38 0.03 -13.27
CA ARG A 292 1.21 -0.67 -12.72
C ARG A 292 1.06 -2.06 -13.35
N ALA A 293 1.08 -2.15 -14.68
CA ALA A 293 1.01 -3.43 -15.40
C ALA A 293 2.13 -4.39 -15.00
N TYR A 294 3.36 -3.89 -14.81
CA TYR A 294 4.48 -4.69 -14.31
C TYR A 294 4.23 -5.26 -12.90
N ILE A 295 3.57 -4.52 -12.01
CA ILE A 295 3.28 -5.00 -10.66
C ILE A 295 2.12 -6.01 -10.69
N GLU A 296 1.07 -5.76 -11.47
CA GLU A 296 -0.06 -6.68 -11.62
C GLU A 296 0.36 -8.03 -12.21
N THR A 297 1.18 -8.02 -13.27
CA THR A 297 1.77 -9.24 -13.85
C THR A 297 2.63 -9.99 -12.84
N PHE A 298 3.42 -9.27 -12.03
CA PHE A 298 4.20 -9.89 -10.96
C PHE A 298 3.33 -10.53 -9.87
N ILE A 299 2.23 -9.88 -9.47
CA ILE A 299 1.28 -10.44 -8.49
C ILE A 299 0.68 -11.74 -9.04
N ARG A 300 0.22 -11.75 -10.29
CA ARG A 300 -0.32 -12.95 -10.95
C ARG A 300 0.71 -14.08 -11.00
N MET A 301 1.92 -13.79 -11.46
CA MET A 301 3.01 -14.78 -11.56
C MET A 301 3.35 -15.41 -10.20
N GLU A 302 3.40 -14.63 -9.13
CA GLU A 302 3.70 -15.16 -7.79
C GLU A 302 2.50 -15.87 -7.14
N GLN A 303 1.27 -15.58 -7.55
CA GLN A 303 0.08 -16.33 -7.14
C GLN A 303 0.01 -17.70 -7.83
N GLU A 304 0.34 -17.76 -9.13
CA GLU A 304 0.40 -18.99 -9.91
C GLU A 304 1.57 -19.90 -9.51
N ARG A 305 2.64 -19.31 -8.94
CA ARG A 305 3.71 -20.05 -8.26
C ARG A 305 3.17 -20.67 -6.98
N GLY A 306 2.48 -21.80 -7.14
CA GLY A 306 2.09 -22.71 -6.07
C GLY A 306 3.30 -23.17 -5.24
N PRO A 307 3.07 -23.88 -4.13
CA PRO A 307 4.16 -24.39 -3.30
C PRO A 307 5.10 -25.23 -4.18
N LYS A 308 6.37 -24.82 -4.26
CA LYS A 308 7.38 -25.58 -4.99
C LYS A 308 7.40 -27.01 -4.44
N ARG A 309 6.90 -27.98 -5.20
CA ARG A 309 7.16 -29.39 -4.94
C ARG A 309 8.65 -29.58 -5.14
N ILE A 310 9.38 -29.79 -4.04
CA ILE A 310 10.77 -30.24 -4.09
C ILE A 310 10.73 -31.68 -4.58
N THR A 311 10.62 -31.89 -5.89
CA THR A 311 10.89 -33.19 -6.51
C THR A 311 12.40 -33.31 -6.70
N GLY A 312 13.13 -33.31 -5.60
CA GLY A 312 14.48 -33.85 -5.62
C GLY A 312 14.34 -35.36 -5.67
N LYS A 313 14.66 -35.99 -6.80
CA LYS A 313 15.01 -37.41 -6.78
C LYS A 313 16.17 -37.52 -5.78
N PRO A 314 16.11 -38.37 -4.75
CA PRO A 314 17.28 -38.64 -3.94
C PRO A 314 18.37 -39.10 -4.90
N THR A 315 19.56 -38.51 -4.82
CA THR A 315 20.75 -39.03 -5.50
C THR A 315 20.81 -40.51 -5.12
N GLN A 316 20.61 -41.40 -6.08
CA GLN A 316 20.72 -42.83 -5.80
C GLN A 316 22.18 -43.09 -5.46
N HIS A 317 22.47 -43.28 -4.18
CA HIS A 317 23.67 -44.00 -3.80
C HIS A 317 23.43 -45.45 -4.20
N ASP A 318 24.36 -46.04 -4.94
CA ASP A 318 24.32 -47.46 -5.26
C ASP A 318 24.11 -48.25 -3.98
N SER A 319 23.03 -49.03 -3.93
CA SER A 319 22.75 -49.89 -2.78
C SER A 319 23.89 -50.89 -2.66
N TYR A 320 24.63 -50.86 -1.56
CA TYR A 320 25.64 -51.87 -1.27
C TYR A 320 24.95 -53.24 -1.10
N THR A 321 24.99 -54.06 -2.15
CA THR A 321 24.50 -55.44 -2.09
C THR A 321 25.58 -56.34 -1.50
N TYR A 322 25.31 -56.92 -0.33
CA TYR A 322 26.17 -57.93 0.30
C TYR A 322 26.17 -59.22 -0.55
N LYS A 323 27.26 -59.49 -1.28
CA LYS A 323 27.42 -60.76 -2.02
C LYS A 323 27.90 -61.85 -1.07
N SER A 324 26.99 -62.64 -0.51
CA SER A 324 27.34 -63.91 0.15
C SER A 324 27.57 -64.98 -0.92
N THR A 325 28.83 -65.23 -1.29
CA THR A 325 29.18 -66.37 -2.15
C THR A 325 29.13 -67.67 -1.35
N THR A 326 28.00 -68.38 -1.40
CA THR A 326 27.96 -69.80 -0.98
C THR A 326 28.27 -70.64 -2.21
N SER A 327 29.48 -71.22 -2.27
CA SER A 327 29.90 -72.10 -3.36
C SER A 327 29.02 -73.35 -3.39
N ARG A 328 28.16 -73.47 -4.40
CA ARG A 328 27.48 -74.74 -4.72
C ARG A 328 28.37 -75.56 -5.65
N TYR A 329 28.48 -76.85 -5.37
CA TYR A 329 29.32 -77.80 -6.10
C TYR A 329 28.83 -77.96 -7.55
N ASP A 330 29.73 -77.84 -8.51
CA ASP A 330 29.44 -77.94 -9.95
C ASP A 330 29.65 -79.38 -10.43
N SER A 331 28.54 -80.08 -10.68
CA SER A 331 28.49 -81.48 -11.14
C SER A 331 29.14 -81.69 -12.52
N SER A 332 29.41 -80.61 -13.27
CA SER A 332 30.15 -80.69 -14.54
C SER A 332 31.64 -81.06 -14.35
N ALA A 333 32.17 -80.97 -13.12
CA ALA A 333 33.52 -81.42 -12.79
C ALA A 333 33.72 -82.94 -12.83
N ASP A 334 32.63 -83.72 -12.89
CA ASP A 334 32.63 -85.19 -12.95
C ASP A 334 32.67 -85.73 -14.40
N ALA A 335 32.60 -84.86 -15.42
CA ALA A 335 32.78 -85.26 -16.80
C ALA A 335 34.27 -85.59 -17.07
N THR A 336 34.56 -86.88 -17.28
CA THR A 336 35.91 -87.47 -17.41
C THR A 336 36.67 -87.11 -18.69
N VAL A 337 36.23 -86.10 -19.45
CA VAL A 337 37.03 -85.50 -20.52
C VAL A 337 37.92 -84.41 -19.91
N LYS A 338 39.02 -84.83 -19.28
CA LYS A 338 39.99 -83.91 -18.65
C LYS A 338 40.79 -83.16 -19.73
N SER A 339 40.19 -82.13 -20.29
CA SER A 339 40.94 -81.03 -20.89
C SER A 339 41.76 -80.35 -19.78
N SER A 340 43.02 -80.10 -20.09
CA SER A 340 44.08 -79.74 -19.16
C SER A 340 43.83 -78.40 -18.46
N LYS A 341 43.32 -78.45 -17.23
CA LYS A 341 43.41 -77.33 -16.28
C LYS A 341 44.89 -77.17 -15.87
N LYS A 342 45.60 -76.18 -16.44
CA LYS A 342 46.79 -75.58 -15.81
C LYS A 342 46.36 -74.26 -15.16
N ARG A 343 46.40 -74.19 -13.82
CA ARG A 343 46.15 -72.97 -13.04
C ARG A 343 47.47 -72.28 -12.68
N LYS A 344 47.42 -70.94 -12.71
CA LYS A 344 48.18 -69.89 -11.98
C LYS A 344 49.72 -69.78 -12.13
N PHE A 345 50.15 -68.56 -12.49
CA PHE A 345 50.62 -67.60 -11.50
C PHE A 345 50.07 -66.19 -11.81
N SER A 346 49.90 -65.38 -10.77
CA SER A 346 49.32 -64.03 -10.78
C SER A 346 50.37 -62.99 -10.45
N GLU A 347 50.34 -61.82 -11.11
CA GLU A 347 50.55 -60.51 -10.49
C GLU A 347 50.14 -59.39 -11.48
N GLY A 348 49.44 -58.35 -10.99
CA GLY A 348 49.36 -57.05 -11.68
C GLY A 348 47.97 -56.58 -12.13
N SER A 349 47.28 -55.91 -11.20
CA SER A 349 46.33 -54.78 -11.34
C SER A 349 45.30 -54.74 -12.49
N ASP A 350 44.04 -54.96 -12.09
CA ASP A 350 42.82 -54.18 -12.37
C ASP A 350 42.58 -53.67 -13.79
N GLY A 351 41.79 -54.43 -14.53
CA GLY A 351 41.22 -54.08 -15.83
C GLY A 351 39.79 -53.55 -15.73
N GLY A 352 39.49 -52.61 -16.62
CA GLY A 352 38.12 -52.25 -16.98
C GLY A 352 37.45 -53.27 -17.92
N THR A 353 36.22 -52.92 -18.29
CA THR A 353 35.36 -53.48 -19.36
C THR A 353 34.72 -54.86 -19.14
N ASP A 354 33.51 -54.82 -18.58
CA ASP A 354 32.22 -55.14 -19.23
C ASP A 354 32.21 -56.21 -20.35
N LYS A 355 31.51 -57.35 -20.13
CA LYS A 355 30.29 -57.76 -20.87
C LYS A 355 29.91 -59.25 -20.71
N GLY A 356 28.59 -59.48 -20.59
CA GLY A 356 27.86 -60.72 -20.94
C GLY A 356 27.74 -61.74 -19.81
N SER A 357 26.57 -62.23 -19.39
CA SER A 357 25.37 -62.53 -20.17
C SER A 357 24.17 -62.84 -19.25
N ASP A 358 23.00 -62.52 -19.79
CA ASP A 358 21.67 -63.13 -19.70
C ASP A 358 20.96 -63.34 -18.36
N THR A 359 19.83 -62.64 -18.30
CA THR A 359 18.80 -62.60 -17.26
C THR A 359 17.75 -63.67 -17.55
N ILE A 360 17.31 -64.42 -16.54
CA ILE A 360 15.94 -64.96 -16.46
C ILE A 360 15.44 -64.83 -15.02
N ASN A 361 14.32 -64.14 -14.86
CA ASN A 361 13.56 -64.00 -13.61
C ASN A 361 12.64 -65.21 -13.43
N GLU A 362 12.55 -65.75 -12.22
CA GLU A 362 11.36 -66.47 -11.78
C GLU A 362 10.90 -65.99 -10.40
N THR A 363 9.62 -65.66 -10.38
CA THR A 363 8.78 -65.27 -9.25
C THR A 363 8.49 -66.44 -8.33
N GLY A 364 8.53 -66.21 -7.01
CA GLY A 364 8.09 -67.18 -6.01
C GLY A 364 7.58 -66.47 -4.75
N ASN A 365 6.25 -66.43 -4.64
CA ASN A 365 5.48 -66.03 -3.47
C ASN A 365 5.61 -67.10 -2.38
N GLU A 366 5.70 -66.74 -1.08
CA GLU A 366 4.95 -67.37 0.03
C GLU A 366 5.44 -66.99 1.45
N GLN A 367 4.44 -66.64 2.28
CA GLN A 367 4.19 -67.06 3.68
C GLN A 367 5.10 -66.62 4.86
N ASN A 368 4.52 -65.72 5.68
CA ASN A 368 4.14 -65.90 7.10
C ASN A 368 5.18 -66.40 8.14
N LYS A 369 5.52 -65.55 9.15
CA LYS A 369 5.12 -65.64 10.59
C LYS A 369 6.00 -64.86 11.58
N ASP A 370 5.31 -64.16 12.49
CA ASP A 370 5.50 -63.98 13.95
C ASP A 370 6.76 -63.33 14.59
N GLY A 371 6.50 -62.30 15.44
CA GLY A 371 7.36 -61.86 16.55
C GLY A 371 7.34 -60.34 16.88
N PRO A 372 6.97 -59.87 18.10
CA PRO A 372 6.83 -58.44 18.46
C PRO A 372 8.03 -57.90 19.28
N PRO A 373 8.01 -56.65 19.81
CA PRO A 373 8.07 -55.33 19.16
C PRO A 373 9.28 -54.48 19.67
N HIS A 374 9.60 -53.34 19.04
CA HIS A 374 10.41 -52.30 19.69
C HIS A 374 9.88 -50.87 19.49
N LYS A 375 9.52 -50.23 20.62
CA LYS A 375 9.06 -48.85 20.80
C LYS A 375 10.14 -47.82 20.41
N LYS A 376 9.78 -46.75 19.68
CA LYS A 376 10.46 -45.44 19.76
C LYS A 376 9.50 -44.24 19.68
N TYR A 377 9.36 -43.58 20.83
CA TYR A 377 9.12 -42.16 21.13
C TYR A 377 8.37 -41.24 20.15
N LYS A 378 7.16 -40.83 20.57
CA LYS A 378 6.52 -39.55 20.21
C LYS A 378 7.24 -38.39 20.91
N LYS A 379 7.62 -37.33 20.17
CA LYS A 379 7.94 -36.02 20.74
C LYS A 379 6.87 -34.98 20.36
N LYS A 380 6.46 -34.28 21.43
CA LYS A 380 5.31 -33.40 21.70
C LYS A 380 5.10 -32.21 20.74
N LYS A 381 3.82 -31.93 20.47
CA LYS A 381 3.25 -30.60 20.21
C LYS A 381 3.18 -29.81 21.53
N ILE A 382 3.54 -28.53 21.51
CA ILE A 382 3.21 -27.50 22.52
C ILE A 382 2.66 -26.33 21.68
N LYS A 383 1.34 -26.18 21.55
CA LYS A 383 0.35 -25.46 22.37
C LYS A 383 0.61 -23.96 22.53
N GLU A 384 -0.39 -23.22 22.06
CA GLU A 384 -0.65 -21.79 22.19
C GLU A 384 -0.71 -21.35 23.65
N GLU A 385 -0.17 -20.18 23.95
CA GLU A 385 -0.57 -19.37 25.10
C GLU A 385 -1.17 -18.07 24.57
N ALA A 386 -2.47 -17.94 24.80
CA ALA A 386 -3.16 -16.68 24.89
C ALA A 386 -2.71 -15.98 26.17
N ASP A 387 -2.43 -14.68 26.09
CA ASP A 387 -2.28 -13.85 27.27
C ASP A 387 -3.11 -12.58 27.06
N ASP A 388 -4.30 -12.61 27.67
CA ASP A 388 -5.08 -11.46 28.08
C ASP A 388 -4.54 -11.00 29.43
N ARG A 389 -4.09 -9.74 29.54
CA ARG A 389 -4.50 -8.79 30.60
C ARG A 389 -3.69 -7.48 30.61
N SER A 390 -4.46 -6.39 30.59
CA SER A 390 -4.31 -5.12 31.36
C SER A 390 -2.96 -4.39 31.37
N TYR A 391 -2.85 -3.30 30.61
CA TYR A 391 -3.09 -1.90 31.07
C TYR A 391 -2.98 -0.94 29.88
#